data_AF-A0A1S3D2R0-F1
#
_entry.id   AF-A0A1S3D2R0-F1
#
_cell.length_a   1.000
_cell.length_b   1.000
_cell.length_c   1.000
_cell.angle_alpha   90.00
_cell.angle_beta   90.00
_cell.angle_gamma   90.00
#
_symmetry.space_group_name_H-M   'P 1'
#
loop_
_entity.id
_entity.type
_entity.pdbx_description
1 polymer ?
#
loop_
_entity_poly.entity_id
_entity_poly.type
_entity_poly.pdbx_seq_one_letter_code
_entity_poly.pdbx_strand_id
1 'polypeptide(L)'
;MSSKVSRDTLYECVNGVLNNAKVNKKRFLQTVELQIGLKNYDPQKDKRFSGTVKLKHIPRPKMQVCILGDQQHCDEAKAANVPFMDVEALKKLNKNKKLVKKLAKKYDAFLASDALIKQIPRLLGPGLNKAGKFPGLLSHQESMTQKIDEVKGTIKFQMKKVLCLSVAVGHSNSTDRLKLTRALVLDLMREIVFNKTETRIMPSCLVQIINSEACRGAIMFGKTLSLSTCFTLIKSLTRCKAPFQCAHGRPSVAPLADVKLISDLVNSRYYASGINNSTENK
;
A
#
# COMPACT_ATOMS: atom_id res chain seq x y z
N MET A 1 14.15 -8.73 6.90
CA MET A 1 14.40 -8.22 8.26
C MET A 1 13.21 -8.61 9.11
N SER A 2 13.45 -9.34 10.20
CA SER A 2 12.40 -9.77 11.13
C SER A 2 11.61 -8.56 11.63
N SER A 3 10.28 -8.66 11.60
CA SER A 3 9.39 -7.71 12.24
C SER A 3 9.85 -7.48 13.68
N LYS A 4 10.10 -6.22 14.08
CA LYS A 4 10.52 -5.83 15.44
C LYS A 4 9.51 -6.17 16.55
N VAL A 5 8.44 -6.89 16.22
CA VAL A 5 7.41 -7.33 17.14
C VAL A 5 7.57 -8.84 17.26
N SER A 6 7.98 -9.30 18.45
CA SER A 6 8.10 -10.74 18.71
C SER A 6 6.71 -11.38 18.72
N ARG A 7 6.64 -12.66 18.38
CA ARG A 7 5.36 -13.39 18.40
C ARG A 7 4.79 -13.44 19.82
N ASP A 8 5.66 -13.56 20.81
CA ASP A 8 5.30 -13.72 22.22
C ASP A 8 4.71 -12.43 22.79
N THR A 9 5.27 -11.27 22.44
CA THR A 9 4.70 -9.97 22.84
C THR A 9 3.31 -9.73 22.25
N LEU A 10 3.00 -10.24 21.06
CA LEU A 10 1.64 -10.17 20.51
C LEU A 10 0.68 -11.06 21.29
N TYR A 11 1.09 -12.26 21.69
CA TYR A 11 0.26 -13.17 22.49
C TYR A 11 -0.03 -12.60 23.87
N GLU A 12 0.98 -12.06 24.54
CA GLU A 12 0.81 -11.40 25.84
C GLU A 12 -0.12 -10.20 25.76
N CYS A 13 0.05 -9.33 24.75
CA CYS A 13 -0.85 -8.18 24.55
C CYS A 13 -2.31 -8.62 24.31
N VAL A 14 -2.51 -9.62 23.45
CA VAL A 14 -3.84 -10.15 23.13
C VAL A 14 -4.50 -10.77 24.36
N ASN A 15 -3.76 -11.57 25.12
CA ASN A 15 -4.25 -12.21 26.34
C ASN A 15 -4.53 -11.16 27.42
N GLY A 16 -3.70 -10.13 27.55
CA GLY A 16 -3.94 -8.99 28.43
C GLY A 16 -5.23 -8.25 28.09
N VAL A 17 -5.50 -7.99 26.81
CA VAL A 17 -6.75 -7.35 26.36
C VAL A 17 -7.97 -8.23 26.67
N LEU A 18 -7.88 -9.54 26.45
CA LEU A 18 -8.95 -10.48 26.78
C LEU A 18 -9.23 -10.55 28.28
N ASN A 19 -8.18 -10.58 29.11
CA ASN A 19 -8.31 -10.63 30.56
C ASN A 19 -8.94 -9.34 31.08
N ASN A 20 -8.51 -8.18 30.58
CA ASN A 20 -9.13 -6.89 30.90
C ASN A 20 -10.59 -6.80 30.46
N ALA A 21 -10.94 -7.39 29.32
CA ALA A 21 -12.32 -7.44 28.83
C ALA A 21 -13.23 -8.31 29.72
N LYS A 22 -12.70 -9.40 30.30
CA LYS A 22 -13.40 -10.26 31.26
C LYS A 22 -13.59 -9.57 32.61
N VAL A 23 -12.56 -8.88 33.11
CA VAL A 23 -12.60 -8.16 34.39
C VAL A 23 -13.55 -6.96 34.31
N ASN A 24 -13.48 -6.17 33.24
CA ASN A 24 -14.32 -5.00 33.03
C ASN A 24 -15.49 -5.30 32.09
N LYS A 25 -16.37 -6.21 32.50
CA LYS A 25 -17.54 -6.60 31.72
C LYS A 25 -18.51 -5.42 31.58
N LYS A 26 -18.57 -4.84 30.39
CA LYS A 26 -19.56 -3.79 30.05
C LYS A 26 -20.87 -4.44 29.62
N ARG A 27 -21.98 -3.69 29.72
CA ARG A 27 -23.32 -4.12 29.28
C ARG A 27 -23.47 -4.22 27.75
N PHE A 28 -22.45 -3.82 27.00
CA PHE A 28 -22.44 -3.86 25.54
C PHE A 28 -21.27 -4.72 25.04
N LEU A 29 -21.45 -5.27 23.84
CA LEU A 29 -20.49 -6.14 23.19
C LEU A 29 -19.28 -5.31 22.70
N GLN A 30 -18.10 -5.58 23.25
CA GLN A 30 -16.89 -4.79 23.00
C GLN A 30 -16.25 -5.17 21.66
N THR A 31 -15.84 -4.17 20.90
CA THR A 31 -15.08 -4.33 19.65
C THR A 31 -13.60 -4.14 19.95
N VAL A 32 -12.77 -5.07 19.49
CA VAL A 32 -11.32 -5.00 19.55
C VAL A 32 -10.82 -4.32 18.28
N GLU A 33 -10.10 -3.23 18.46
CA GLU A 33 -9.45 -2.49 17.37
C GLU A 33 -7.93 -2.72 17.41
N LEU A 34 -7.35 -2.94 16.24
CA LEU A 34 -5.92 -2.98 16.02
C LEU A 34 -5.48 -1.61 15.53
N GLN A 35 -4.56 -1.01 16.26
CA GLN A 35 -3.93 0.25 15.88
C GLN A 35 -2.46 0.00 15.50
N ILE A 36 -2.07 0.52 14.34
CA ILE A 36 -0.70 0.41 13.83
C ILE A 36 -0.18 1.83 13.65
N GLY A 37 0.82 2.20 14.46
CA GLY A 37 1.57 3.44 14.32
C GLY A 37 2.81 3.22 13.46
N LEU A 38 2.90 3.92 12.33
CA LEU A 38 4.10 3.92 11.51
C LEU A 38 5.09 4.95 12.06
N LYS A 39 6.23 4.48 12.56
CA LYS A 39 7.35 5.36 12.95
C LYS A 39 8.26 5.60 11.75
N ASN A 40 8.81 6.82 11.63
CA ASN A 40 9.72 7.22 10.55
C ASN A 40 9.12 7.04 9.15
N TYR A 41 7.87 7.46 8.99
CA TYR A 41 7.21 7.53 7.69
C TYR A 41 6.85 8.99 7.43
N ASP A 42 7.25 9.53 6.28
CA ASP A 42 6.93 10.90 5.90
C ASP A 42 5.83 10.87 4.82
N PRO A 43 4.57 11.27 5.13
CA PRO A 43 3.47 11.25 4.17
C PRO A 43 3.64 12.12 2.93
N GLN A 44 4.68 12.97 2.89
CA GLN A 44 5.02 13.80 1.74
C GLN A 44 6.08 13.16 0.85
N LYS A 45 7.04 12.42 1.42
CA LYS A 45 8.16 11.80 0.68
C LYS A 45 7.87 10.35 0.27
N ASP A 46 7.11 9.63 1.10
CA ASP A 46 6.83 8.22 0.92
C ASP A 46 5.48 7.98 0.20
N LYS A 47 5.42 6.96 -0.66
CA LYS A 47 4.21 6.61 -1.43
C LYS A 47 3.09 6.14 -0.50
N ARG A 48 2.00 6.92 -0.43
CA ARG A 48 0.80 6.52 0.31
C ARG A 48 0.28 5.18 -0.20
N PHE A 49 0.03 4.26 0.72
CA PHE A 49 -0.54 2.95 0.39
C PHE A 49 -1.99 2.83 0.85
N SER A 50 -2.76 2.10 0.06
CA SER A 50 -4.10 1.66 0.38
C SER A 50 -4.17 0.18 0.06
N GLY A 51 -4.55 -0.63 1.02
CA GLY A 51 -4.72 -2.07 0.84
C GLY A 51 -6.06 -2.54 1.35
N THR A 52 -6.42 -3.74 0.93
CA THR A 52 -7.65 -4.40 1.35
C THR A 52 -7.31 -5.82 1.76
N VAL A 53 -7.57 -6.18 3.02
CA VAL A 53 -7.37 -7.56 3.49
C VAL A 53 -8.74 -8.20 3.68
N LYS A 54 -8.92 -9.37 3.07
CA LYS A 54 -10.10 -10.21 3.28
C LYS A 54 -9.93 -11.01 4.56
N LEU A 55 -10.79 -10.76 5.54
CA LEU A 55 -10.85 -11.55 6.76
C LEU A 55 -11.66 -12.82 6.50
N LYS A 56 -11.22 -13.94 7.10
CA LYS A 56 -12.00 -15.19 7.12
C LYS A 56 -13.28 -15.07 7.96
N HIS A 57 -13.38 -14.05 8.79
CA HIS A 57 -14.51 -13.82 9.69
C HIS A 57 -15.01 -12.38 9.57
N ILE A 58 -16.33 -12.17 9.67
CA ILE A 58 -16.97 -10.86 9.54
C ILE A 58 -16.75 -10.03 10.83
N PRO A 59 -15.88 -9.00 10.82
CA PRO A 59 -15.57 -8.19 12.01
C PRO A 59 -16.76 -7.33 12.45
N ARG A 60 -17.59 -6.88 11.51
CA ARG A 60 -18.75 -5.99 11.76
C ARG A 60 -20.03 -6.63 11.19
N PRO A 61 -20.74 -7.47 11.96
CA PRO A 61 -21.95 -8.15 11.47
C PRO A 61 -23.11 -7.17 11.21
N LYS A 62 -23.10 -5.98 11.83
CA LYS A 62 -24.09 -4.90 11.61
C LYS A 62 -23.77 -3.99 10.42
N MET A 63 -22.73 -4.27 9.64
CA MET A 63 -22.34 -3.46 8.48
C MET A 63 -23.45 -3.50 7.43
N GLN A 64 -23.98 -2.32 7.05
CA GLN A 64 -25.06 -2.24 6.07
C GLN A 64 -24.47 -2.07 4.66
N VAL A 65 -24.75 -3.06 3.81
CA VAL A 65 -24.38 -3.06 2.39
C VAL A 65 -25.62 -2.72 1.57
N CYS A 66 -25.50 -1.77 0.65
CA CYS A 66 -26.58 -1.39 -0.26
C CYS A 66 -26.25 -1.83 -1.68
N ILE A 67 -27.22 -2.45 -2.36
CA ILE A 67 -27.08 -2.96 -3.73
C ILE A 67 -27.65 -1.94 -4.71
N LEU A 68 -26.88 -1.61 -5.73
CA LEU A 68 -27.25 -0.75 -6.85
C LEU A 68 -27.34 -1.64 -8.08
N GLY A 69 -28.55 -1.96 -8.54
CA GLY A 69 -28.72 -3.02 -9.53
C GLY A 69 -29.90 -2.80 -10.45
N ASP A 70 -29.91 -3.60 -11.50
CA ASP A 70 -31.05 -3.76 -12.39
C ASP A 70 -32.16 -4.56 -11.70
N GLN A 71 -33.26 -4.77 -12.40
CA GLN A 71 -34.47 -5.37 -11.83
C GLN A 71 -34.22 -6.77 -11.22
N GLN A 72 -33.42 -7.60 -11.88
CA GLN A 72 -33.05 -8.93 -11.37
C GLN A 72 -32.34 -8.87 -10.00
N HIS A 73 -31.33 -8.02 -9.86
CA HIS A 73 -30.63 -7.85 -8.58
C HIS A 73 -31.50 -7.17 -7.52
N CYS A 74 -32.47 -6.33 -7.93
CA CYS A 74 -33.44 -5.77 -6.99
C CYS A 74 -34.35 -6.87 -6.41
N ASP A 75 -34.77 -7.82 -7.23
CA ASP A 75 -35.65 -8.90 -6.78
C ASP A 75 -34.90 -9.93 -5.92
N GLU A 76 -33.66 -10.26 -6.27
CA GLU A 76 -32.75 -11.03 -5.40
C GLU A 76 -32.48 -10.32 -4.06
N ALA A 77 -32.25 -9.02 -4.09
CA ALA A 77 -32.02 -8.23 -2.88
C ALA A 77 -33.26 -8.16 -1.97
N LYS A 78 -34.47 -8.05 -2.56
CA LYS A 78 -35.73 -8.14 -1.82
C LYS A 78 -35.88 -9.50 -1.15
N ALA A 79 -35.62 -10.59 -1.88
CA ALA A 79 -35.66 -11.94 -1.32
C ALA A 79 -34.66 -12.12 -0.17
N ALA A 80 -33.47 -11.52 -0.29
CA ALA A 80 -32.43 -11.55 0.74
C ALA A 80 -32.61 -10.51 1.88
N ASN A 81 -33.67 -9.68 1.85
CA ASN A 81 -33.89 -8.56 2.76
C ASN A 81 -32.71 -7.56 2.84
N VAL A 82 -32.02 -7.34 1.73
CA VAL A 82 -30.88 -6.40 1.63
C VAL A 82 -31.36 -5.07 1.04
N PRO A 83 -30.92 -3.91 1.57
CA PRO A 83 -31.26 -2.62 0.98
C PRO A 83 -30.81 -2.54 -0.49
N PHE A 84 -31.73 -2.20 -1.38
CA PHE A 84 -31.46 -2.03 -2.81
C PHE A 84 -31.89 -0.66 -3.31
N MET A 85 -31.32 -0.22 -4.43
CA MET A 85 -31.74 0.96 -5.15
C MET A 85 -31.69 0.70 -6.66
N ASP A 86 -32.72 1.17 -7.35
CA ASP A 86 -32.88 1.08 -8.79
C ASP A 86 -32.30 2.31 -9.52
N VAL A 87 -32.29 2.22 -10.85
CA VAL A 87 -31.80 3.28 -11.74
C VAL A 87 -32.63 4.57 -11.62
N GLU A 88 -33.92 4.45 -11.32
CA GLU A 88 -34.83 5.59 -11.19
C GLU A 88 -34.57 6.39 -9.91
N ALA A 89 -34.35 5.72 -8.77
CA ALA A 89 -33.94 6.36 -7.53
C ALA A 89 -32.55 7.01 -7.68
N LEU A 90 -31.64 6.39 -8.42
CA LEU A 90 -30.32 6.96 -8.73
C LEU A 90 -30.43 8.22 -9.60
N LYS A 91 -31.34 8.25 -10.58
CA LYS A 91 -31.63 9.45 -11.37
C LYS A 91 -32.25 10.57 -10.54
N LYS A 92 -33.15 10.26 -9.58
CA LYS A 92 -33.72 11.26 -8.66
C LYS A 92 -32.65 11.91 -7.75
N LEU A 93 -31.52 11.24 -7.53
CA LEU A 93 -30.39 11.75 -6.75
C LEU A 93 -29.44 12.67 -7.53
N ASN A 94 -29.73 12.92 -8.82
CA ASN A 94 -28.99 13.72 -9.81
C ASN A 94 -28.13 14.84 -9.20
N LYS A 95 -26.86 14.53 -8.89
CA LYS A 95 -25.85 15.48 -8.38
C LYS A 95 -26.21 16.25 -7.10
N ASN A 96 -27.27 15.87 -6.39
CA ASN A 96 -27.67 16.53 -5.14
C ASN A 96 -26.73 16.15 -4.00
N LYS A 97 -25.67 16.97 -3.80
CA LYS A 97 -24.59 16.75 -2.83
C LYS A 97 -25.07 16.47 -1.39
N LYS A 98 -26.22 17.04 -0.98
CA LYS A 98 -26.79 16.82 0.36
C LYS A 98 -27.37 15.41 0.52
N LEU A 99 -28.14 14.93 -0.47
CA LEU A 99 -28.77 13.62 -0.43
C LEU A 99 -27.73 12.50 -0.58
N VAL A 100 -26.76 12.68 -1.49
CA VAL A 100 -25.64 11.73 -1.65
C VAL A 100 -24.81 11.62 -0.38
N LYS A 101 -24.57 12.73 0.34
CA LYS A 101 -23.90 12.70 1.66
C LYS A 101 -24.72 11.97 2.74
N LYS A 102 -26.06 12.11 2.74
CA LYS A 102 -26.92 11.38 3.68
C LYS A 102 -26.88 9.88 3.39
N LEU A 103 -26.96 9.50 2.12
CA LEU A 103 -26.91 8.11 1.66
C LEU A 103 -25.55 7.46 2.00
N ALA A 104 -24.45 8.17 1.76
CA ALA A 104 -23.09 7.72 2.12
C ALA A 104 -22.86 7.60 3.64
N LYS A 105 -23.65 8.28 4.48
CA LYS A 105 -23.61 8.12 5.94
C LYS A 105 -24.50 6.95 6.41
N LYS A 106 -25.58 6.65 5.70
CA LYS A 106 -26.52 5.59 6.06
C LYS A 106 -25.94 4.19 5.82
N TYR A 107 -25.26 3.99 4.70
CA TYR A 107 -24.68 2.69 4.31
C TYR A 107 -23.16 2.70 4.35
N ASP A 108 -22.56 1.59 4.72
CA ASP A 108 -21.11 1.44 4.87
C ASP A 108 -20.41 1.05 3.57
N ALA A 109 -21.04 0.18 2.79
CA ALA A 109 -20.55 -0.26 1.49
C ALA A 109 -21.67 -0.32 0.44
N PHE A 110 -21.26 -0.23 -0.82
CA PHE A 110 -22.13 -0.34 -1.99
C PHE A 110 -21.62 -1.46 -2.90
N LEU A 111 -22.55 -2.18 -3.51
CA LEU A 111 -22.29 -3.11 -4.61
C LEU A 111 -23.07 -2.64 -5.82
N ALA A 112 -22.48 -2.71 -7.01
CA ALA A 112 -23.11 -2.26 -8.23
C ALA A 112 -23.03 -3.32 -9.33
N SER A 113 -24.15 -3.52 -10.03
CA SER A 113 -24.21 -4.31 -11.28
C SER A 113 -23.23 -3.78 -12.32
N ASP A 114 -22.70 -4.68 -13.16
CA ASP A 114 -21.79 -4.38 -14.27
C ASP A 114 -22.36 -3.29 -15.22
N ALA A 115 -23.68 -3.27 -15.41
CA ALA A 115 -24.36 -2.28 -16.24
C ALA A 115 -24.30 -0.86 -15.67
N LEU A 116 -24.33 -0.74 -14.34
CA LEU A 116 -24.49 0.55 -13.64
C LEU A 116 -23.18 1.17 -13.20
N ILE A 117 -22.11 0.38 -13.02
CA ILE A 117 -20.83 0.89 -12.50
C ILE A 117 -20.23 2.03 -13.34
N LYS A 118 -20.44 1.99 -14.66
CA LYS A 118 -19.99 3.03 -15.61
C LYS A 118 -20.80 4.32 -15.51
N GLN A 119 -22.07 4.23 -15.12
CA GLN A 119 -22.99 5.37 -15.04
C GLN A 119 -22.92 6.08 -13.67
N ILE A 120 -22.51 5.37 -12.61
CA ILE A 120 -22.44 5.86 -11.23
C ILE A 120 -21.64 7.17 -11.07
N PRO A 121 -20.44 7.34 -11.66
CA PRO A 121 -19.71 8.61 -11.58
C PRO A 121 -20.46 9.79 -12.21
N ARG A 122 -21.25 9.56 -13.27
CA ARG A 122 -22.03 10.60 -13.95
C ARG A 122 -23.29 10.98 -13.17
N LEU A 123 -23.98 10.00 -12.59
CA LEU A 123 -25.26 10.20 -11.89
C LEU A 123 -25.09 10.74 -10.46
N LEU A 124 -24.19 10.13 -9.68
CA LEU A 124 -23.96 10.50 -8.27
C LEU A 124 -22.84 11.53 -8.07
N GLY A 125 -22.08 11.81 -9.13
CA GLY A 125 -20.94 12.72 -9.08
C GLY A 125 -19.82 12.23 -8.13
N PRO A 126 -18.89 13.11 -7.72
CA PRO A 126 -17.75 12.72 -6.89
C PRO A 126 -18.12 12.40 -5.43
N GLY A 127 -19.41 12.44 -5.06
CA GLY A 127 -19.87 12.35 -3.66
C GLY A 127 -19.49 11.04 -2.97
N LEU A 128 -19.71 9.90 -3.61
CA LEU A 128 -19.35 8.59 -3.08
C LEU A 128 -17.83 8.35 -3.09
N ASN A 129 -17.14 8.80 -4.14
CA ASN A 129 -15.69 8.64 -4.25
C ASN A 129 -14.96 9.47 -3.18
N LYS A 130 -15.40 10.71 -2.93
CA LYS A 130 -14.85 11.55 -1.86
C LYS A 130 -15.10 10.96 -0.46
N ALA A 131 -16.15 10.15 -0.30
CA ALA A 131 -16.42 9.41 0.92
C ALA A 131 -15.60 8.11 1.05
N GLY A 132 -14.85 7.70 0.01
CA GLY A 132 -14.10 6.45 -0.02
C GLY A 132 -14.98 5.19 -0.13
N LYS A 133 -16.26 5.36 -0.49
CA LYS A 133 -17.26 4.30 -0.56
C LYS A 133 -17.67 4.02 -2.02
N PHE A 134 -16.68 3.87 -2.90
CA PHE A 134 -16.98 3.52 -4.28
C PHE A 134 -17.54 2.09 -4.34
N PRO A 135 -18.62 1.84 -5.11
CA PRO A 135 -19.24 0.52 -5.19
C PRO A 135 -18.29 -0.56 -5.71
N GLY A 136 -18.36 -1.75 -5.12
CA GLY A 136 -17.71 -2.94 -5.66
C GLY A 136 -18.48 -3.49 -6.86
N LEU A 137 -17.78 -4.22 -7.73
CA LEU A 137 -18.37 -4.89 -8.88
C LEU A 137 -19.20 -6.09 -8.45
N LEU A 138 -20.36 -6.27 -9.05
CA LEU A 138 -21.23 -7.40 -8.84
C LEU A 138 -21.68 -7.94 -10.21
N SER A 139 -21.38 -9.21 -10.45
CA SER A 139 -21.75 -9.90 -11.68
C SER A 139 -22.96 -10.79 -11.44
N HIS A 140 -23.79 -10.99 -12.47
CA HIS A 140 -24.97 -11.85 -12.43
C HIS A 140 -24.66 -13.34 -12.25
N GLN A 141 -23.41 -13.76 -12.50
CA GLN A 141 -22.99 -15.16 -12.36
C GLN A 141 -22.68 -15.56 -10.91
N GLU A 142 -22.42 -14.60 -10.03
CA GLU A 142 -22.03 -14.85 -8.65
C GLU A 142 -23.19 -14.61 -7.70
N SER A 143 -23.26 -15.38 -6.61
CA SER A 143 -24.31 -15.18 -5.61
C SER A 143 -24.09 -13.89 -4.81
N MET A 144 -25.14 -13.07 -4.74
CA MET A 144 -25.20 -11.83 -3.97
C MET A 144 -24.72 -11.99 -2.53
N THR A 145 -25.19 -13.05 -1.87
CA THR A 145 -24.93 -13.33 -0.47
C THR A 145 -23.44 -13.55 -0.20
N GLN A 146 -22.76 -14.32 -1.06
CA GLN A 146 -21.33 -14.53 -0.93
C GLN A 146 -20.57 -13.22 -1.09
N LYS A 147 -20.88 -12.41 -2.11
CA LYS A 147 -20.20 -11.12 -2.32
C LYS A 147 -20.42 -10.16 -1.15
N ILE A 148 -21.62 -10.15 -0.58
CA ILE A 148 -21.94 -9.35 0.60
C ILE A 148 -21.09 -9.81 1.79
N ASP A 149 -20.99 -11.12 2.02
CA ASP A 149 -20.17 -11.66 3.12
C ASP A 149 -18.67 -11.41 2.90
N GLU A 150 -18.21 -11.44 1.66
CA GLU A 150 -16.86 -11.03 1.31
C GLU A 150 -16.60 -9.55 1.60
N VAL A 151 -17.52 -8.66 1.23
CA VAL A 151 -17.41 -7.23 1.53
C VAL A 151 -17.46 -6.98 3.03
N LYS A 152 -18.34 -7.68 3.76
CA LYS A 152 -18.43 -7.60 5.22
C LYS A 152 -17.15 -8.11 5.89
N GLY A 153 -16.51 -9.12 5.33
CA GLY A 153 -15.22 -9.67 5.77
C GLY A 153 -14.02 -8.85 5.31
N THR A 154 -14.14 -7.98 4.30
CA THR A 154 -13.01 -7.23 3.77
C THR A 154 -12.84 -5.92 4.52
N ILE A 155 -11.65 -5.70 5.05
CA ILE A 155 -11.29 -4.42 5.66
C ILE A 155 -10.35 -3.66 4.73
N LYS A 156 -10.79 -2.46 4.34
CA LYS A 156 -9.93 -1.50 3.65
C LYS A 156 -9.15 -0.69 4.67
N PHE A 157 -7.84 -0.62 4.52
CA PHE A 157 -6.98 0.28 5.26
C PHE A 157 -6.36 1.27 4.28
N GLN A 158 -6.57 2.56 4.53
CA GLN A 158 -6.05 3.63 3.69
C GLN A 158 -5.22 4.56 4.55
N MET A 159 -3.96 4.76 4.16
CA MET A 159 -3.14 5.77 4.80
C MET A 159 -3.63 7.16 4.39
N LYS A 160 -4.12 7.91 5.39
CA LYS A 160 -4.49 9.32 5.24
C LYS A 160 -3.29 10.20 5.61
N LYS A 161 -3.55 11.40 6.15
CA LYS A 161 -2.50 12.31 6.64
C LYS A 161 -1.90 11.86 7.99
N VAL A 162 -2.58 10.96 8.70
CA VAL A 162 -2.17 10.50 10.05
C VAL A 162 -1.35 9.23 9.92
N LEU A 163 -0.31 9.11 10.76
CA LEU A 163 0.64 7.98 10.82
C LEU A 163 0.06 6.73 11.50
N CYS A 164 -1.17 6.82 12.00
CA CYS A 164 -1.86 5.74 12.70
C CYS A 164 -2.94 5.17 11.78
N LEU A 165 -2.90 3.85 11.58
CA LEU A 165 -3.95 3.07 10.95
C LEU A 165 -4.74 2.39 12.05
N SER A 166 -6.06 2.48 12.03
CA SER A 166 -6.94 1.74 12.95
C SER A 166 -7.88 0.85 12.17
N VAL A 167 -7.97 -0.41 12.59
CA VAL A 167 -8.77 -1.45 11.94
C VAL A 167 -9.49 -2.25 13.00
N ALA A 168 -10.80 -2.43 12.86
CA ALA A 168 -11.59 -3.27 13.76
C ALA A 168 -11.40 -4.75 13.40
N VAL A 169 -10.88 -5.55 14.34
CA VAL A 169 -10.53 -6.96 14.08
C VAL A 169 -11.61 -7.93 14.55
N GLY A 170 -12.51 -7.50 15.44
CA GLY A 170 -13.66 -8.30 15.84
C GLY A 170 -14.18 -7.92 17.21
N HIS A 171 -14.88 -8.84 17.86
CA HIS A 171 -15.47 -8.62 19.18
C HIS A 171 -14.87 -9.53 20.24
N SER A 172 -14.89 -9.09 21.50
CA SER A 172 -14.23 -9.77 22.62
C SER A 172 -14.82 -11.15 22.97
N ASN A 173 -16.05 -11.45 22.51
CA ASN A 173 -16.76 -12.69 22.84
C ASN A 173 -16.29 -13.93 22.06
N SER A 174 -15.38 -13.77 21.08
CA SER A 174 -14.94 -14.88 20.22
C SER A 174 -13.46 -15.22 20.48
N THR A 175 -13.23 -16.18 21.36
CA THR A 175 -11.90 -16.61 21.84
C THR A 175 -10.96 -17.12 20.74
N ASP A 176 -11.47 -17.85 19.75
CA ASP A 176 -10.64 -18.35 18.63
C ASP A 176 -10.24 -17.27 17.60
N ARG A 177 -10.87 -16.09 17.67
CA ARG A 177 -10.78 -15.06 16.62
C ARG A 177 -9.62 -14.08 16.80
N LEU A 178 -8.93 -14.14 17.93
CA LEU A 178 -7.69 -13.38 18.14
C LEU A 178 -6.44 -14.09 17.57
N LYS A 179 -6.51 -15.41 17.36
CA LYS A 179 -5.49 -16.14 16.59
C LYS A 179 -5.47 -15.68 15.13
N LEU A 180 -6.61 -15.23 14.59
CA LEU A 180 -6.71 -14.61 13.26
C LEU A 180 -6.06 -13.22 13.23
N THR A 181 -6.09 -12.45 14.32
CA THR A 181 -5.35 -11.17 14.43
C THR A 181 -3.87 -11.35 14.09
N ARG A 182 -3.26 -12.48 14.45
CA ARG A 182 -1.87 -12.82 14.08
C ARG A 182 -1.68 -12.91 12.57
N ALA A 183 -2.51 -13.67 11.85
CA ALA A 183 -2.40 -13.81 10.40
C ALA A 183 -2.59 -12.43 9.73
N LEU A 184 -3.55 -11.65 10.22
CA LEU A 184 -3.86 -10.34 9.69
C LEU A 184 -2.78 -9.30 9.95
N VAL A 185 -2.20 -9.26 11.15
CA VAL A 185 -1.04 -8.41 11.44
C VAL A 185 0.14 -8.81 10.57
N LEU A 186 0.39 -10.11 10.37
CA LEU A 186 1.51 -10.59 9.55
C LEU A 186 1.32 -10.34 8.06
N ASP A 187 0.11 -10.49 7.54
CA ASP A 187 -0.21 -10.23 6.14
C ASP A 187 -0.18 -8.73 5.85
N LEU A 188 -0.75 -7.92 6.76
CA LEU A 188 -0.75 -6.47 6.65
C LEU A 188 0.65 -5.88 6.87
N MET A 189 1.44 -6.44 7.79
CA MET A 189 2.87 -6.09 7.91
C MET A 189 3.66 -6.53 6.67
N ARG A 190 3.38 -7.70 6.10
CA ARG A 190 4.01 -8.12 4.84
C ARG A 190 3.67 -7.15 3.72
N GLU A 191 2.41 -6.78 3.52
CA GLU A 191 2.02 -5.79 2.50
C GLU A 191 2.66 -4.41 2.74
N ILE A 192 2.71 -3.94 3.99
CA ILE A 192 3.39 -2.67 4.32
C ILE A 192 4.89 -2.75 4.04
N VAL A 193 5.54 -3.86 4.40
CA VAL A 193 6.98 -4.08 4.18
C VAL A 193 7.31 -4.28 2.70
N PHE A 194 6.47 -4.98 1.95
CA PHE A 194 6.61 -5.21 0.50
C PHE A 194 6.41 -3.92 -0.29
N ASN A 195 5.48 -3.05 0.14
CA ASN A 195 5.38 -1.69 -0.42
C ASN A 195 6.55 -0.78 -0.02
N LYS A 196 7.32 -1.16 1.01
CA LYS A 196 8.55 -0.45 1.43
C LYS A 196 9.81 -0.94 0.70
N THR A 197 9.77 -2.08 -0.01
CA THR A 197 10.95 -2.62 -0.69
C THR A 197 11.25 -1.90 -2.00
N GLU A 198 11.60 -0.61 -1.90
CA GLU A 198 12.70 -0.05 -2.68
C GLU A 198 13.67 0.78 -1.81
N THR A 199 13.31 1.17 -0.57
CA THR A 199 14.21 1.97 0.27
C THR A 199 14.38 1.38 1.67
N ARG A 200 15.55 0.76 1.89
CA ARG A 200 16.07 0.50 3.25
C ARG A 200 16.39 1.85 3.90
N ILE A 201 15.42 2.47 4.56
CA ILE A 201 15.69 3.71 5.33
C ILE A 201 16.19 3.29 6.72
N MET A 202 17.51 3.31 6.87
CA MET A 202 18.19 3.19 8.15
C MET A 202 17.95 4.48 8.97
N PRO A 203 17.69 4.39 10.29
CA PRO A 203 17.52 5.58 11.12
C PRO A 203 18.68 6.56 10.96
N SER A 204 18.40 7.86 10.85
CA SER A 204 19.41 8.90 10.56
C SER A 204 20.57 8.90 11.54
N CYS A 205 20.33 8.64 12.83
CA CYS A 205 21.40 8.50 13.83
C CYS A 205 22.35 7.33 13.51
N LEU A 206 21.83 6.18 13.07
CA LEU A 206 22.67 5.04 12.66
C LEU A 206 23.39 5.30 11.34
N VAL A 207 22.76 6.02 10.40
CA VAL A 207 23.42 6.50 9.17
C VAL A 207 24.56 7.44 9.50
N GLN A 208 24.38 8.38 10.43
CA GLN A 208 25.42 9.30 10.87
C GLN A 208 26.59 8.57 11.56
N ILE A 209 26.29 7.59 12.42
CA ILE A 209 27.32 6.75 13.05
C ILE A 209 28.09 5.96 12.00
N ILE A 210 27.41 5.28 11.09
CA ILE A 210 28.06 4.49 10.02
C ILE A 210 28.87 5.38 9.09
N ASN A 211 28.37 6.56 8.75
CA ASN A 211 29.09 7.52 7.92
C ASN A 211 30.33 8.07 8.64
N SER A 212 30.24 8.32 9.95
CA SER A 212 31.36 8.76 10.78
C SER A 212 32.44 7.68 10.88
N GLU A 213 32.05 6.43 11.15
CA GLU A 213 32.96 5.29 11.20
C GLU A 213 33.60 5.00 9.83
N ALA A 214 32.82 5.08 8.74
CA ALA A 214 33.34 4.91 7.38
C ALA A 214 34.36 5.99 7.00
N CYS A 215 34.17 7.23 7.45
CA CYS A 215 35.15 8.31 7.21
C CYS A 215 36.41 8.18 8.08
N ARG A 216 36.27 7.72 9.33
CA ARG A 216 37.43 7.48 10.22
C ARG A 216 38.25 6.27 9.79
N GLY A 217 37.60 5.24 9.26
CA GLY A 217 38.25 4.03 8.72
C GLY A 217 38.73 4.15 7.28
N ALA A 218 38.57 5.31 6.63
CA ALA A 218 38.94 5.50 5.23
C ALA A 218 40.46 5.38 5.02
N ILE A 219 40.83 4.82 3.87
CA ILE A 219 42.24 4.77 3.44
C ILE A 219 42.65 6.18 3.00
N MET A 220 43.68 6.73 3.64
CA MET A 220 44.21 8.05 3.35
C MET A 220 45.31 8.01 2.29
N PHE A 221 45.56 9.12 1.62
CA PHE A 221 46.69 9.27 0.70
C PHE A 221 48.03 9.04 1.42
N GLY A 222 48.92 8.30 0.76
CA GLY A 222 50.23 7.94 1.33
C GLY A 222 50.23 6.71 2.25
N LYS A 223 49.07 6.10 2.54
CA LYS A 223 49.00 4.85 3.29
C LYS A 223 49.48 3.68 2.42
N THR A 224 50.54 3.00 2.85
CA THR A 224 51.02 1.78 2.20
C THR A 224 50.04 0.64 2.43
N LEU A 225 49.67 -0.06 1.36
CA LEU A 225 48.75 -1.19 1.39
C LEU A 225 49.46 -2.42 0.83
N SER A 226 49.23 -3.58 1.46
CA SER A 226 49.70 -4.84 0.91
C SER A 226 48.87 -5.24 -0.32
N LEU A 227 49.49 -5.98 -1.24
CA LEU A 227 48.86 -6.46 -2.46
C LEU A 227 47.58 -7.28 -2.17
N SER A 228 47.58 -8.09 -1.11
CA SER A 228 46.40 -8.88 -0.69
C SER A 228 45.25 -8.01 -0.18
N THR A 229 45.56 -6.92 0.52
CA THR A 229 44.56 -5.92 0.95
C THR A 229 43.93 -5.23 -0.27
N CYS A 230 44.73 -4.85 -1.26
CA CYS A 230 44.24 -4.24 -2.49
C CYS A 230 43.26 -5.16 -3.24
N PHE A 231 43.60 -6.44 -3.42
CA PHE A 231 42.70 -7.42 -4.06
C PHE A 231 41.37 -7.56 -3.30
N THR A 232 41.42 -7.59 -1.97
CA THR A 232 40.22 -7.72 -1.13
C THR A 232 39.30 -6.51 -1.24
N LEU A 233 39.88 -5.30 -1.30
CA LEU A 233 39.12 -4.05 -1.45
C LEU A 233 38.44 -3.97 -2.83
N ILE A 234 39.15 -4.31 -3.90
CA ILE A 234 38.59 -4.34 -5.26
C ILE A 234 37.45 -5.37 -5.35
N LYS A 235 37.64 -6.57 -4.77
CA LYS A 235 36.59 -7.60 -4.73
C LYS A 235 35.37 -7.19 -3.89
N SER A 236 35.55 -6.31 -2.92
CA SER A 236 34.46 -5.75 -2.11
C SER A 236 33.72 -4.63 -2.85
N LEU A 237 34.45 -3.80 -3.60
CA LEU A 237 33.90 -2.75 -4.46
C LEU A 237 32.98 -3.29 -5.55
N THR A 238 33.31 -4.43 -6.17
CA THR A 238 32.45 -5.05 -7.20
C THR A 238 31.11 -5.54 -6.68
N ARG A 239 30.98 -5.77 -5.37
CA ARG A 239 29.71 -6.15 -4.72
C ARG A 239 28.92 -4.95 -4.20
N CYS A 240 29.48 -3.74 -4.27
CA CYS A 240 28.82 -2.53 -3.80
C CYS A 240 27.81 -2.02 -4.84
N LYS A 241 26.64 -1.56 -4.37
CA LYS A 241 25.59 -0.99 -5.25
C LYS A 241 25.97 0.38 -5.84
N ALA A 242 26.83 1.15 -5.17
CA ALA A 242 27.25 2.49 -5.58
C ALA A 242 28.74 2.69 -5.25
N PRO A 243 29.66 2.05 -6.00
CA PRO A 243 31.09 2.04 -5.67
C PRO A 243 31.75 3.42 -5.82
N PHE A 244 31.15 4.33 -6.59
CA PHE A 244 31.69 5.66 -6.87
C PHE A 244 31.09 6.77 -6.00
N GLN A 245 30.39 6.40 -4.93
CA GLN A 245 29.79 7.35 -4.00
C GLN A 245 30.37 7.11 -2.61
N CYS A 246 30.81 8.18 -1.94
CA CYS A 246 31.27 8.06 -0.57
C CYS A 246 30.08 7.77 0.37
N ALA A 247 30.35 7.29 1.59
CA ALA A 247 29.31 7.01 2.59
C ALA A 247 28.40 8.22 2.89
N HIS A 248 28.91 9.45 2.72
CA HIS A 248 28.17 10.70 2.89
C HIS A 248 27.37 11.13 1.65
N GLY A 249 27.41 10.36 0.57
CA GLY A 249 26.66 10.64 -0.65
C GLY A 249 27.38 11.52 -1.66
N ARG A 250 28.62 11.98 -1.40
CA ARG A 250 29.40 12.74 -2.37
C ARG A 250 29.91 11.81 -3.49
N PRO A 251 29.67 12.12 -4.77
CA PRO A 251 30.26 11.35 -5.87
C PRO A 251 31.78 11.51 -5.84
N SER A 252 32.50 10.39 -5.83
CA SER A 252 33.96 10.31 -5.84
C SER A 252 34.51 10.27 -7.27
N VAL A 253 33.72 9.77 -8.21
CA VAL A 253 34.02 9.78 -9.65
C VAL A 253 32.78 10.27 -10.38
N ALA A 254 32.93 11.30 -11.20
CA ALA A 254 31.91 11.75 -12.12
C ALA A 254 32.21 11.18 -13.50
N PRO A 255 31.27 10.49 -14.17
CA PRO A 255 31.47 10.09 -15.56
C PRO A 255 31.52 11.36 -16.42
N LEU A 256 32.68 11.64 -17.02
CA LEU A 256 32.87 12.81 -17.88
C LEU A 256 32.26 12.60 -19.27
N ALA A 257 32.32 11.37 -19.78
CA ALA A 257 31.74 10.99 -21.05
C ALA A 257 31.63 9.46 -21.16
N ASP A 258 30.69 8.99 -21.96
CA ASP A 258 30.58 7.58 -22.35
C ASP A 258 31.44 7.34 -23.59
N VAL A 259 32.33 6.36 -23.53
CA VAL A 259 33.28 6.00 -24.58
C VAL A 259 32.57 5.57 -25.85
N LYS A 260 31.36 4.99 -25.75
CA LYS A 260 30.53 4.68 -26.91
C LYS A 260 30.04 5.94 -27.61
N LEU A 261 29.56 6.92 -26.84
CA LEU A 261 29.13 8.21 -27.36
C LEU A 261 30.29 8.99 -28.00
N ILE A 262 31.49 8.91 -27.43
CA ILE A 262 32.69 9.51 -28.03
C ILE A 262 33.07 8.79 -29.32
N SER A 263 33.08 7.46 -29.32
CA SER A 263 33.34 6.64 -30.52
C SER A 263 32.35 6.98 -31.64
N ASP A 264 31.06 7.08 -31.32
CA ASP A 264 30.01 7.40 -32.29
C ASP A 264 30.14 8.84 -32.81
N LEU A 265 30.53 9.80 -31.95
CA LEU A 265 30.80 11.18 -32.35
C LEU A 265 32.06 11.31 -33.22
N VAL A 266 33.12 10.56 -32.92
CA VAL A 266 34.35 10.53 -33.71
C VAL A 266 34.06 9.87 -35.07
N ASN A 267 33.37 8.73 -35.09
CA ASN A 267 32.98 8.05 -36.32
C ASN A 267 32.03 8.92 -37.17
N SER A 268 31.07 9.61 -36.56
CA SER A 268 30.16 10.54 -37.26
C SER A 268 30.91 11.72 -37.90
N ARG A 269 31.94 12.27 -37.24
CA ARG A 269 32.78 13.34 -37.83
C ARG A 269 33.70 12.84 -38.95
N TYR A 270 34.21 11.62 -38.87
CA TYR A 270 35.00 11.00 -39.94
C TYR A 270 34.15 10.70 -41.20
N TYR A 271 32.88 10.31 -41.03
CA TYR A 271 31.97 10.11 -42.18
C TYR A 271 31.42 11.42 -42.76
N ALA A 272 31.33 12.50 -41.98
CA ALA A 272 30.91 13.81 -42.48
C ALA A 272 31.97 14.52 -43.35
N SER A 273 33.23 14.08 -43.29
CA SER A 273 34.33 14.63 -44.08
C SER A 273 34.74 13.75 -45.27
N GLY A 274 34.08 12.60 -45.47
CA GLY A 274 34.41 11.61 -46.50
C GLY A 274 33.43 11.49 -47.68
N ILE A 275 32.35 12.28 -47.73
CA ILE A 275 31.39 12.25 -48.87
C ILE A 275 31.35 13.64 -49.52
N ASN A 276 32.41 13.96 -50.24
CA ASN A 276 32.41 14.94 -51.32
C ASN A 276 33.52 14.54 -52.29
N ASN A 277 33.30 13.42 -52.98
CA ASN A 277 33.86 13.18 -54.32
C ASN A 277 33.10 12.02 -54.96
N SER A 278 32.81 12.19 -56.26
CA SER A 278 32.16 11.28 -57.20
C SER A 278 30.67 10.99 -56.97
N THR A 279 29.78 11.65 -57.72
CA THR A 279 29.45 11.25 -59.12
C THR A 279 28.55 12.28 -59.79
N GLU A 280 29.11 13.09 -60.69
CA GLU A 280 28.44 13.41 -61.95
C GLU A 280 28.25 12.11 -62.72
N ASN A 281 27.03 11.80 -63.15
CA ASN A 281 26.74 11.36 -64.52
C ASN A 281 25.25 11.00 -64.69
N LYS A 282 24.61 11.75 -65.59
CA LYS A 282 23.40 11.46 -66.39
C LYS A 282 22.13 10.99 -65.70
#